data_AF-A0A962M5S8-F1
#
_entry.id   AF-A0A962M5S8-F1
#
_cell.length_a   1.000
_cell.length_b   1.000
_cell.length_c   1.000
_cell.angle_alpha   90.00
_cell.angle_beta   90.00
_cell.angle_gamma   90.00
#
_symmetry.space_group_name_H-M   'P 1'
#
loop_
_entity.id
_entity.type
_entity.pdbx_description
1 polymer ?
#
loop_
_entity_poly.entity_id
_entity_poly.type
_entity_poly.pdbx_seq_one_letter_code
_entity_poly.pdbx_strand_id
1 'polypeptide(L)'
;MTPTDSTPIPRDELKQRVAALKLYGLLAHWDTLAASDLVWVQQLVAWEDVERKQRGLERRLGAAHLGRFKPLADFDWGWPAQCDQAVVSELMTLGFIREAANLILVGPNGVGKSMIAQNIAHHAVMQGYSALFINAAQMLGDLAAQDGDNALRRRLKHYARPDVLIIDEVGYLSYGNRHADLLFDIVNRR
;
A
#
# COMPACT_ATOMS: atom_id res chain seq x y z
N MET A 1 -0.58 38.31 -7.95
CA MET A 1 0.40 37.22 -7.76
C MET A 1 0.52 36.50 -9.08
N THR A 2 1.61 36.75 -9.80
CA THR A 2 1.96 36.04 -11.04
C THR A 2 2.18 34.56 -10.71
N PRO A 3 1.61 33.63 -11.48
CA PRO A 3 1.87 32.21 -11.29
C PRO A 3 3.36 31.94 -11.50
N THR A 4 3.92 31.21 -10.56
CA THR A 4 5.34 30.88 -10.36
C THR A 4 5.98 30.29 -11.61
N ASP A 5 7.28 30.57 -11.79
CA ASP A 5 8.27 30.00 -12.74
C ASP A 5 8.16 28.48 -12.90
N SER A 6 7.15 28.01 -13.62
CA SER A 6 7.07 26.63 -14.07
C SER A 6 7.15 26.65 -15.58
N THR A 7 8.11 25.91 -16.13
CA THR A 7 8.29 25.75 -17.57
C THR A 7 6.94 25.40 -18.20
N PRO A 8 6.48 26.14 -19.22
CA PRO A 8 5.22 25.83 -19.88
C PRO A 8 5.28 24.40 -20.43
N ILE A 9 4.34 23.54 -20.01
CA ILE A 9 4.25 22.20 -20.57
C ILE A 9 3.43 22.23 -21.87
N PRO A 10 3.72 21.36 -22.85
CA PRO A 10 2.95 21.25 -24.08
C PRO A 10 1.44 21.06 -23.80
N ARG A 11 0.59 21.70 -24.62
CA ARG A 11 -0.89 21.65 -24.47
C ARG A 11 -1.41 20.21 -24.43
N ASP A 12 -0.86 19.32 -25.24
CA ASP A 12 -1.27 17.91 -25.28
C ASP A 12 -0.90 17.16 -24.00
N GLU A 13 0.29 17.43 -23.44
CA GLU A 13 0.72 16.85 -22.16
C GLU A 13 -0.17 17.34 -21.01
N LEU A 14 -0.50 18.64 -20.99
CA LEU A 14 -1.42 19.18 -20.00
C LEU A 14 -2.82 18.54 -20.14
N LYS A 15 -3.32 18.34 -21.36
CA LYS A 15 -4.60 17.64 -21.62
C LYS A 15 -4.59 16.21 -21.09
N GLN A 16 -3.47 15.49 -21.25
CA GLN A 16 -3.30 14.14 -20.71
C GLN A 16 -3.33 14.13 -19.18
N ARG A 17 -2.69 15.10 -18.51
CA ARG A 17 -2.74 15.22 -17.04
C ARG A 17 -4.15 15.51 -16.55
N VAL A 18 -4.88 16.42 -17.21
CA VAL A 18 -6.29 16.71 -16.92
C VAL A 18 -7.16 15.45 -17.06
N ALA A 19 -6.90 14.63 -18.09
CA ALA A 19 -7.57 13.35 -18.30
C ALA A 19 -7.26 12.33 -17.20
N ALA A 20 -5.99 12.20 -16.80
CA ALA A 20 -5.57 11.34 -15.70
C ALA A 20 -6.22 11.75 -14.36
N LEU A 21 -6.41 13.05 -14.15
CA LEU A 21 -7.11 13.61 -13.00
C LEU A 21 -8.63 13.49 -13.07
N LYS A 22 -9.20 13.03 -14.21
CA LYS A 22 -10.65 12.89 -14.42
C LYS A 22 -11.40 14.22 -14.25
N LEU A 23 -10.79 15.34 -14.64
CA LEU A 23 -11.42 16.67 -14.60
C LEU A 23 -12.35 16.85 -15.81
N TYR A 24 -13.45 16.09 -15.84
CA TYR A 24 -14.30 15.97 -17.03
C TYR A 24 -14.89 17.29 -17.52
N GLY A 25 -15.24 18.21 -16.62
CA GLY A 25 -15.70 19.54 -17.01
C GLY A 25 -14.63 20.33 -17.76
N LEU A 26 -13.38 20.28 -17.30
CA LEU A 26 -12.26 20.93 -17.97
C LEU A 26 -11.95 20.27 -19.33
N LEU A 27 -12.09 18.95 -19.44
CA LEU A 27 -11.93 18.25 -20.72
C LEU A 27 -13.02 18.62 -21.73
N ALA A 28 -14.28 18.72 -21.29
CA ALA A 28 -15.41 19.06 -22.14
C ALA A 28 -15.29 20.48 -22.74
N HIS A 29 -14.63 21.39 -22.03
CA HIS A 29 -14.38 22.76 -22.46
C HIS A 29 -12.92 23.02 -22.86
N TRP A 30 -12.14 21.97 -23.14
CA TRP A 30 -10.71 22.10 -23.40
C TRP A 30 -10.39 22.99 -24.60
N ASP A 31 -11.17 22.85 -25.67
CA ASP A 31 -10.92 23.55 -26.94
C ASP A 31 -11.37 25.01 -26.90
N THR A 32 -12.14 25.42 -25.87
CA THR A 32 -12.54 26.82 -25.67
C THR A 32 -11.48 27.64 -24.91
N LEU A 33 -10.45 26.99 -24.35
CA LEU A 33 -9.39 27.64 -23.57
C LEU A 33 -8.38 28.36 -24.47
N ALA A 34 -8.17 29.65 -24.20
CA ALA A 34 -7.14 30.47 -24.82
C ALA A 34 -5.75 30.13 -24.25
N ALA A 35 -4.69 30.54 -24.95
CA ALA A 35 -3.32 30.30 -24.51
C ALA A 35 -3.01 30.92 -23.14
N SER A 36 -3.64 32.05 -22.81
CA SER A 36 -3.54 32.71 -21.50
C SER A 36 -4.14 31.87 -20.37
N ASP A 37 -5.21 31.12 -20.65
CA ASP A 37 -5.91 30.30 -19.65
C ASP A 37 -5.06 29.08 -19.28
N LEU A 38 -4.28 28.55 -20.23
CA LEU A 38 -3.44 27.38 -20.03
C LEU A 38 -2.41 27.56 -18.91
N VAL A 39 -1.92 28.78 -18.69
CA VAL A 39 -0.97 29.08 -17.60
C VAL A 39 -1.60 28.81 -16.24
N TRP A 40 -2.84 29.29 -16.04
CA TRP A 40 -3.58 29.05 -14.81
C TRP A 40 -4.06 27.60 -14.70
N VAL A 41 -4.50 27.00 -15.81
CA VAL A 41 -4.90 25.59 -15.82
C VAL A 41 -3.73 24.68 -15.45
N GLN A 42 -2.51 24.96 -15.95
CA GLN A 42 -1.31 24.24 -15.57
C GLN A 42 -1.06 24.32 -14.06
N GLN A 43 -1.19 25.51 -13.47
CA GLN A 43 -1.02 25.70 -12.03
C GLN A 43 -2.06 24.92 -11.21
N LEU A 44 -3.34 24.97 -11.61
CA LEU A 44 -4.43 24.25 -10.93
C LEU A 44 -4.26 22.73 -11.02
N VAL A 45 -3.88 22.23 -12.20
CA VAL A 45 -3.57 20.81 -12.42
C VAL A 45 -2.39 20.36 -11.55
N ALA A 46 -1.35 21.19 -11.43
CA ALA A 46 -0.21 20.90 -10.57
C ALA A 46 -0.61 20.82 -9.09
N TRP A 47 -1.45 21.73 -8.60
CA TRP A 47 -1.98 21.66 -7.23
C TRP A 47 -2.80 20.40 -6.98
N GLU A 48 -3.73 20.10 -7.88
CA GLU A 48 -4.59 18.91 -7.77
C GLU A 48 -3.77 17.61 -7.79
N ASP A 49 -2.73 17.53 -8.63
CA ASP A 49 -1.81 16.39 -8.66
C ASP A 49 -1.10 16.18 -7.32
N VAL A 50 -0.56 17.26 -6.73
CA VAL A 50 0.13 17.21 -5.43
C VAL A 50 -0.84 16.78 -4.34
N GLU A 51 -1.99 17.44 -4.25
CA GLU A 51 -3.00 17.20 -3.22
C GLU A 51 -3.55 15.77 -3.30
N ARG A 52 -3.84 15.26 -4.51
CA ARG A 52 -4.31 13.88 -4.69
C ARG A 52 -3.24 12.85 -4.35
N LYS A 53 -1.99 13.08 -4.72
CA LYS A 53 -0.87 12.19 -4.35
C LYS A 53 -0.73 12.13 -2.84
N GLN A 54 -0.76 13.28 -2.17
CA GLN A 54 -0.67 13.38 -0.72
C GLN A 54 -1.84 12.66 -0.04
N ARG A 55 -3.10 13.01 -0.38
CA ARG A 55 -4.28 12.33 0.20
C ARG A 55 -4.30 10.84 -0.09
N GLY A 56 -3.87 10.43 -1.28
CA GLY A 56 -3.74 9.04 -1.65
C GLY A 56 -2.74 8.28 -0.78
N LEU A 57 -1.58 8.90 -0.51
CA LEU A 57 -0.55 8.38 0.39
C LEU A 57 -1.07 8.30 1.83
N GLU A 58 -1.61 9.39 2.38
CA GLU A 58 -2.17 9.44 3.73
C GLU A 58 -3.25 8.37 3.94
N ARG A 59 -4.15 8.20 2.97
CA ARG A 59 -5.18 7.16 3.00
C ARG A 59 -4.57 5.75 3.03
N ARG A 60 -3.52 5.48 2.23
CA ARG A 60 -2.85 4.18 2.22
C ARG A 60 -2.07 3.92 3.51
N LEU A 61 -1.39 4.93 4.05
CA LEU A 61 -0.68 4.84 5.33
C LEU A 61 -1.66 4.54 6.48
N GLY A 62 -2.79 5.24 6.52
CA GLY A 62 -3.85 4.98 7.50
C GLY A 62 -4.43 3.57 7.35
N ALA A 63 -4.73 3.14 6.11
CA ALA A 63 -5.25 1.80 5.85
C ALA A 63 -4.25 0.67 6.12
N ALA A 64 -2.94 0.95 6.13
CA ALA A 64 -1.90 -0.04 6.38
C ALA A 64 -1.84 -0.50 7.84
N HIS A 65 -2.41 0.24 8.79
CA HIS A 65 -2.45 -0.14 10.21
C HIS A 65 -1.08 -0.53 10.80
N LEU A 66 -0.02 0.18 10.43
CA LEU A 66 1.35 -0.15 10.83
C LEU A 66 1.63 0.00 12.34
N GLY A 67 0.76 0.69 13.09
CA GLY A 67 0.91 0.88 14.53
C GLY A 67 2.19 1.63 14.89
N ARG A 68 2.92 1.14 15.91
CA ARG A 68 4.22 1.69 16.29
C ARG A 68 5.28 1.31 15.25
N PHE A 69 5.66 2.29 14.43
CA PHE A 69 6.67 2.11 13.38
C PHE A 69 8.08 2.41 13.88
N LYS A 70 9.04 1.53 13.57
CA LYS A 70 10.47 1.75 13.75
C LYS A 70 11.16 1.63 12.38
N PRO A 71 11.88 2.65 11.89
CA PRO A 71 12.57 2.60 10.61
C PRO A 71 13.62 1.49 10.57
N LEU A 72 13.77 0.83 9.41
CA LEU A 72 14.79 -0.22 9.21
C LEU A 72 16.22 0.31 9.41
N ALA A 73 16.44 1.63 9.29
CA ALA A 73 17.72 2.27 9.60
C ALA A 73 18.16 2.07 11.07
N ASP A 74 17.21 1.86 11.98
CA ASP A 74 17.47 1.60 13.39
C ASP A 74 17.63 0.09 13.69
N PHE A 75 17.62 -0.76 12.66
CA PHE A 75 17.79 -2.20 12.83
C PHE A 75 19.26 -2.54 13.08
N ASP A 76 19.52 -3.25 14.18
CA ASP A 76 20.86 -3.73 14.50
C ASP A 76 21.19 -4.98 13.68
N TRP A 77 21.96 -4.81 12.59
CA TRP A 77 22.38 -5.96 11.78
C TRP A 77 23.41 -6.87 12.47
N GLY A 78 23.98 -6.45 13.61
CA GLY A 78 24.82 -7.29 14.47
C GLY A 78 24.02 -8.26 15.33
N TRP A 79 22.69 -8.11 15.39
CA TRP A 79 21.79 -8.96 16.15
C TRP A 79 20.45 -9.12 15.41
N PRO A 80 20.05 -10.32 14.97
CA PRO A 80 20.46 -11.66 15.41
C PRO A 80 21.65 -12.26 14.65
N ALA A 81 22.23 -13.35 15.18
CA ALA A 81 23.42 -14.02 14.62
C ALA A 81 23.24 -14.56 13.18
N GLN A 82 22.00 -14.72 12.72
CA GLN A 82 21.65 -15.13 11.37
C GLN A 82 20.48 -14.27 10.88
N CYS A 83 20.81 -13.16 10.21
CA CYS A 83 19.87 -12.39 9.40
C CYS A 83 20.61 -12.00 8.11
N ASP A 84 20.10 -12.47 6.97
CA ASP A 84 20.71 -12.13 5.69
C ASP A 84 20.26 -10.73 5.27
N GLN A 85 21.14 -9.74 5.52
CA GLN A 85 20.92 -8.36 5.13
C GLN A 85 20.73 -8.20 3.62
N ALA A 86 21.37 -9.03 2.80
CA ALA A 86 21.22 -8.97 1.35
C ALA A 86 19.81 -9.37 0.93
N VAL A 87 19.27 -10.44 1.52
CA VAL A 87 17.88 -10.87 1.30
C VAL A 87 16.89 -9.80 1.74
N VAL A 88 17.04 -9.22 2.95
CA VAL A 88 16.12 -8.15 3.39
C VAL A 88 16.20 -6.94 2.46
N SER A 89 17.40 -6.59 1.99
CA SER A 89 17.60 -5.49 1.04
C SER A 89 16.94 -5.78 -0.31
N GLU A 90 16.99 -7.02 -0.80
CA GLU A 90 16.27 -7.47 -1.99
C GLU A 90 14.76 -7.36 -1.80
N LEU A 91 14.21 -7.78 -0.65
CA LEU A 91 12.78 -7.64 -0.35
C LEU A 91 12.33 -6.18 -0.34
N MET A 92 13.19 -5.25 0.06
CA MET A 92 12.90 -3.82 0.02
C MET A 92 12.80 -3.26 -1.40
N THR A 93 13.28 -3.97 -2.43
CA THR A 93 13.02 -3.60 -3.84
C THR A 93 11.57 -3.85 -4.27
N LEU A 94 10.81 -4.61 -3.47
CA LEU A 94 9.42 -4.99 -3.70
C LEU A 94 9.17 -5.84 -4.96
N GLY A 95 10.22 -6.50 -5.50
CA GLY A 95 10.09 -7.40 -6.66
C GLY A 95 9.02 -8.49 -6.47
N PHE A 96 8.94 -9.03 -5.25
CA PHE A 96 7.96 -10.07 -4.87
C PHE A 96 6.50 -9.67 -5.13
N ILE A 97 6.16 -8.38 -5.09
CA ILE A 97 4.79 -7.91 -5.38
C ILE A 97 4.44 -8.17 -6.85
N ARG A 98 5.39 -7.94 -7.77
CA ARG A 98 5.19 -8.15 -9.21
C ARG A 98 5.16 -9.63 -9.58
N GLU A 99 5.94 -10.43 -8.85
CA GLU A 99 6.03 -11.87 -9.02
C GLU A 99 4.88 -12.64 -8.36
N ALA A 100 4.01 -11.94 -7.61
CA ALA A 100 2.96 -12.55 -6.78
C ALA A 100 3.53 -13.62 -5.83
N ALA A 101 4.72 -13.36 -5.26
CA ALA A 101 5.41 -14.27 -4.36
C ALA A 101 5.03 -14.02 -2.90
N ASN A 102 4.88 -15.11 -2.13
CA ASN A 102 4.62 -15.05 -0.70
C ASN A 102 5.94 -15.02 0.08
N LEU A 103 6.02 -14.13 1.08
CA LEU A 103 7.16 -14.00 1.95
C LEU A 103 6.86 -14.60 3.32
N ILE A 104 7.75 -15.46 3.81
CA ILE A 104 7.64 -16.06 5.14
C ILE A 104 8.89 -15.69 5.94
N LEU A 105 8.70 -14.87 6.98
CA LEU A 105 9.75 -14.51 7.92
C LEU A 105 9.71 -15.48 9.10
N VAL A 106 10.73 -16.34 9.22
CA VAL A 106 10.84 -17.33 10.29
C VAL A 106 12.00 -16.97 11.22
N GLY A 107 11.79 -17.11 12.52
CA GLY A 107 12.84 -16.90 13.52
C GLY A 107 12.27 -16.76 14.94
N PRO A 108 13.14 -16.75 15.96
CA PRO A 108 12.74 -16.59 17.35
C PRO A 108 11.99 -15.28 17.62
N ASN A 109 11.33 -15.19 18.75
CA ASN A 109 10.64 -13.95 19.15
C ASN A 109 11.65 -12.85 19.48
N GLY A 110 11.27 -11.61 19.18
CA GLY A 110 12.10 -10.43 19.46
C GLY A 110 13.17 -10.10 18.42
N VAL A 111 13.42 -10.95 17.42
CA VAL A 111 14.50 -10.73 16.40
C VAL A 111 14.15 -9.72 15.29
N GLY A 112 13.08 -8.93 15.47
CA GLY A 112 12.71 -7.86 14.55
C GLY A 112 11.93 -8.26 13.28
N LYS A 113 11.37 -9.48 13.21
CA LYS A 113 10.51 -9.92 12.08
C LYS A 113 9.36 -8.94 11.79
N SER A 114 8.61 -8.56 12.82
CA SER A 114 7.51 -7.60 12.70
C SER A 114 8.00 -6.23 12.23
N MET A 115 9.19 -5.79 12.69
CA MET A 115 9.81 -4.53 12.25
C MET A 115 10.17 -4.59 10.76
N ILE A 116 10.80 -5.67 10.28
CA ILE A 116 11.09 -5.86 8.86
C ILE A 116 9.80 -5.85 8.04
N ALA A 117 8.78 -6.61 8.46
CA ALA A 117 7.51 -6.69 7.77
C ALA A 117 6.78 -5.32 7.71
N GLN A 118 6.81 -4.55 8.79
CA GLN A 118 6.30 -3.18 8.82
C GLN A 118 7.05 -2.24 7.88
N ASN A 119 8.38 -2.38 7.76
CA ASN A 119 9.19 -1.57 6.85
C ASN A 119 8.92 -1.93 5.38
N ILE A 120 8.74 -3.22 5.05
CA ILE A 120 8.32 -3.66 3.72
C ILE A 120 6.95 -3.04 3.39
N ALA A 121 5.99 -3.13 4.31
CA ALA A 121 4.66 -2.56 4.15
C ALA A 121 4.69 -1.03 3.95
N HIS A 122 5.47 -0.34 4.78
CA HIS A 122 5.66 1.10 4.67
C HIS A 122 6.27 1.48 3.32
N HIS A 123 7.33 0.79 2.89
CA HIS A 123 7.96 1.05 1.61
C HIS A 123 7.02 0.78 0.43
N ALA A 124 6.22 -0.28 0.50
CA ALA A 124 5.17 -0.56 -0.48
C ALA A 124 4.17 0.60 -0.59
N VAL A 125 3.71 1.14 0.54
CA VAL A 125 2.81 2.31 0.58
C VAL A 125 3.44 3.56 -0.03
N MET A 126 4.73 3.80 0.26
CA MET A 126 5.47 4.91 -0.34
C MET A 126 5.61 4.78 -1.86
N GLN A 127 5.71 3.56 -2.38
CA GLN A 127 5.72 3.25 -3.82
C GLN A 127 4.32 3.22 -4.46
N GLY A 128 3.28 3.52 -3.69
CA GLY A 128 1.91 3.65 -4.18
C GLY A 128 1.03 2.39 -4.05
N TYR A 129 1.61 1.27 -3.59
CA TYR A 129 0.89 0.04 -3.31
C TYR A 129 0.05 0.16 -2.04
N SER A 130 -1.09 -0.53 -2.00
CA SER A 130 -1.87 -0.70 -0.78
C SER A 130 -1.27 -1.80 0.10
N ALA A 131 -1.20 -1.57 1.40
CA ALA A 131 -0.76 -2.56 2.37
C ALA A 131 -1.77 -2.68 3.50
N LEU A 132 -1.74 -3.80 4.23
CA LEU A 132 -2.48 -4.02 5.47
C LEU A 132 -1.64 -4.89 6.40
N PHE A 133 -1.33 -4.38 7.59
CA PHE A 133 -0.70 -5.13 8.67
C PHE A 133 -1.76 -5.55 9.69
N ILE A 134 -1.82 -6.84 9.99
CA ILE A 134 -2.79 -7.38 10.96
C ILE A 134 -2.20 -8.58 11.71
N ASN A 135 -2.60 -8.76 12.97
CA ASN A 135 -2.32 -9.97 13.72
C ASN A 135 -3.17 -11.14 13.20
N ALA A 136 -2.58 -12.33 13.07
CA ALA A 136 -3.28 -13.54 12.64
C ALA A 136 -4.54 -13.82 13.48
N ALA A 137 -4.45 -13.65 14.81
CA ALA A 137 -5.56 -13.91 15.74
C ALA A 137 -6.73 -12.95 15.49
N GLN A 138 -6.41 -11.68 15.28
CA GLN A 138 -7.40 -10.65 15.00
C GLN A 138 -8.08 -10.90 13.65
N MET A 139 -7.30 -11.20 12.61
CA MET A 139 -7.82 -11.47 11.27
C MET A 139 -8.74 -12.68 11.26
N LEU A 140 -8.29 -13.79 11.84
CA LEU A 140 -9.04 -15.03 11.81
C LEU A 140 -10.24 -14.99 12.75
N GLY A 141 -10.13 -14.33 13.90
CA GLY A 141 -11.27 -14.09 14.79
C GLY A 141 -12.37 -13.26 14.11
N ASP A 142 -11.98 -12.21 13.37
CA ASP A 142 -12.91 -11.39 12.59
C ASP A 142 -13.57 -12.18 11.45
N LEU A 143 -12.83 -13.03 10.74
CA LEU A 143 -13.39 -13.94 9.74
C LEU A 143 -14.30 -15.00 10.36
N ALA A 144 -13.90 -15.56 11.49
CA ALA A 144 -14.64 -16.59 12.21
C ALA A 144 -15.98 -16.06 12.75
N ALA A 145 -16.06 -14.77 13.07
CA ALA A 145 -17.25 -14.11 13.57
C ALA A 145 -18.27 -13.70 12.48
N GLN A 146 -17.96 -13.90 11.19
CA GLN A 146 -18.90 -13.54 10.13
C GLN A 146 -20.06 -14.55 10.04
N ASP A 147 -21.29 -14.05 10.15
CA ASP A 147 -22.50 -14.84 10.02
C ASP A 147 -22.90 -15.00 8.54
N GLY A 148 -22.86 -16.24 8.07
CA GLY A 148 -23.31 -16.63 6.73
C GLY A 148 -22.31 -16.36 5.60
N ASP A 149 -22.49 -17.11 4.51
CA ASP A 149 -21.53 -17.18 3.41
C ASP A 149 -21.28 -15.84 2.71
N ASN A 150 -22.28 -14.97 2.63
CA ASN A 150 -22.13 -13.68 1.96
C ASN A 150 -21.31 -12.69 2.79
N ALA A 151 -21.51 -12.66 4.11
CA ALA A 151 -20.72 -11.82 5.00
C ALA A 151 -19.25 -12.27 5.01
N LEU A 152 -19.03 -13.58 5.13
CA LEU A 152 -17.70 -14.17 5.08
C LEU A 152 -17.00 -13.87 3.75
N ARG A 153 -17.66 -14.08 2.61
CA ARG A 153 -17.07 -13.77 1.28
C ARG A 153 -16.73 -12.29 1.12
N ARG A 154 -17.57 -11.38 1.64
CA ARG A 154 -17.27 -9.94 1.63
C ARG A 154 -16.04 -9.64 2.49
N ARG A 155 -15.90 -10.28 3.64
CA ARG A 155 -14.77 -10.06 4.55
C ARG A 155 -13.46 -10.67 4.04
N LEU A 156 -13.51 -11.85 3.44
CA LEU A 156 -12.36 -12.43 2.72
C LEU A 156 -11.87 -11.50 1.61
N LYS A 157 -12.78 -10.92 0.81
CA LYS A 157 -12.41 -9.92 -0.21
C LYS A 157 -11.75 -8.68 0.37
N HIS A 158 -12.12 -8.27 1.59
CA HIS A 158 -11.47 -7.13 2.26
C HIS A 158 -10.00 -7.43 2.56
N TYR A 159 -9.68 -8.63 3.05
CA TYR A 159 -8.30 -9.04 3.33
C TYR A 159 -7.49 -9.39 2.08
N ALA A 160 -8.14 -9.85 1.00
CA ALA A 160 -7.48 -10.14 -0.26
C ALA A 160 -7.18 -8.88 -1.11
N ARG A 161 -7.88 -7.76 -0.86
CA ARG A 161 -7.81 -6.53 -1.68
C ARG A 161 -6.47 -5.76 -1.63
N PRO A 162 -5.77 -5.62 -0.48
CA PRO A 162 -4.49 -4.93 -0.44
C PRO A 162 -3.48 -5.62 -1.37
N ASP A 163 -2.53 -4.87 -1.91
CA ASP A 163 -1.43 -5.44 -2.70
C ASP A 163 -0.47 -6.23 -1.78
N VAL A 164 -0.25 -5.74 -0.56
CA VAL A 164 0.56 -6.42 0.47
C VAL A 164 -0.27 -6.65 1.74
N LEU A 165 -0.59 -7.91 2.06
CA LEU A 165 -1.17 -8.30 3.34
C LEU A 165 -0.06 -8.90 4.20
N ILE A 166 0.18 -8.31 5.36
CA ILE A 166 1.11 -8.80 6.37
C ILE A 166 0.28 -9.42 7.50
N ILE A 167 0.52 -10.69 7.74
CA ILE A 167 -0.11 -11.46 8.81
C ILE A 167 0.96 -11.74 9.87
N ASP A 168 0.92 -11.02 10.98
CA ASP A 168 1.90 -11.18 12.06
C ASP A 168 1.43 -12.21 13.10
N GLU A 169 2.39 -12.75 13.87
CA GLU A 169 2.14 -13.67 14.99
C GLU A 169 1.43 -14.99 14.63
N VAL A 170 1.58 -15.44 13.38
CA VAL A 170 1.00 -16.71 12.90
C VAL A 170 1.41 -17.91 13.77
N GLY A 171 2.58 -17.89 14.42
CA GLY A 171 3.07 -19.01 15.23
C GLY A 171 2.39 -19.22 16.60
N TYR A 172 1.55 -18.30 17.07
CA TYR A 172 1.02 -18.32 18.44
C TYR A 172 -0.40 -18.88 18.60
N LEU A 173 -1.04 -19.22 17.48
CA LEU A 173 -2.41 -19.72 17.52
C LEU A 173 -2.45 -21.24 17.55
N SER A 174 -3.19 -21.79 18.51
CA SER A 174 -3.71 -23.15 18.43
C SER A 174 -4.81 -23.18 17.37
N TYR A 175 -4.43 -23.33 16.10
CA TYR A 175 -5.37 -23.36 14.99
C TYR A 175 -6.28 -24.58 15.08
N GLY A 176 -7.57 -24.38 15.36
CA GLY A 176 -8.57 -25.38 14.99
C GLY A 176 -8.75 -25.44 13.48
N ASN A 177 -9.20 -26.57 12.91
CA ASN A 177 -9.31 -26.79 11.46
C ASN A 177 -9.92 -25.60 10.68
N ARG A 178 -11.00 -25.00 11.22
CA ARG A 178 -11.66 -23.84 10.60
C ARG A 178 -10.72 -22.65 10.38
N HIS A 179 -9.78 -22.38 11.28
CA HIS A 179 -8.86 -21.26 11.14
C HIS A 179 -7.80 -21.52 10.05
N ALA A 180 -7.38 -22.78 9.90
CA ALA A 180 -6.48 -23.18 8.83
C ALA A 180 -7.15 -23.05 7.45
N ASP A 181 -8.43 -23.46 7.34
CA ASP A 181 -9.21 -23.32 6.11
C ASP A 181 -9.35 -21.83 5.71
N LEU A 182 -9.64 -20.95 6.69
CA LEU A 182 -9.75 -19.51 6.44
C LEU A 182 -8.42 -18.89 5.99
N LEU A 183 -7.31 -19.29 6.60
CA LEU A 183 -5.99 -18.81 6.19
C LEU A 183 -5.65 -19.27 4.76
N PHE A 184 -5.93 -20.54 4.45
CA PHE A 184 -5.76 -21.09 3.11
C PHE A 184 -6.60 -20.35 2.07
N ASP A 185 -7.86 -20.07 2.39
CA ASP A 185 -8.77 -19.30 1.53
C ASP A 185 -8.26 -17.89 1.22
N ILE A 186 -7.57 -17.25 2.17
CA ILE A 186 -6.95 -15.94 1.93
C ILE A 186 -5.77 -16.07 0.98
N VAL A 187 -4.88 -17.03 1.21
CA VAL A 187 -3.68 -17.24 0.39
C VAL A 187 -4.07 -17.59 -1.05
N ASN A 188 -5.08 -18.45 -1.25
CA ASN A 188 -5.51 -18.90 -2.59
C ASN A 188 -6.25 -17.82 -3.41
N ARG A 189 -6.69 -16.72 -2.78
CA ARG A 189 -7.40 -15.62 -3.46
C ARG A 189 -6.48 -14.51 -3.96
N ARG A 190 -5.18 -14.62 -3.70
CA ARG A 190 -4.16 -13.61 -4.01
C ARG A 190 -3.16 -14.20 -4.99
#